data_AF-A0A660PLB6-F1
#
_entry.id   AF-A0A660PLB6-F1
#
_cell.length_a   1.000
_cell.length_b   1.000
_cell.length_c   1.000
_cell.angle_alpha   90.00
_cell.angle_beta   90.00
_cell.angle_gamma   90.00
#
_symmetry.space_group_name_H-M   'P 1'
#
loop_
_entity.id
_entity.type
_entity.pdbx_description
1 polymer ?
#
loop_
_entity_poly.entity_id
_entity_poly.type
_entity_poly.pdbx_seq_one_letter_code
_entity_poly.pdbx_strand_id
1 'polypeptide(L)'
;MFVAALLFACTGGPTEKTTLKRFPIADLDNVLDATVVTLDEQISSDANGSLKAVVAESTVVHLFEVAGLNVENTQLSYRAMLRTEELQGQCLLEMWCHFPGKGEYFSRSVQSPLSGTTDWTQVETPFFLREGENPDTVKLNVVVTGSGTVWIDDVILLKSPLK
;
A
#
# COMPACT_ATOMS: atom_id res chain seq x y z
N MET A 1 11.74 -15.68 55.48
CA MET A 1 12.61 -15.42 54.32
C MET A 1 11.70 -15.26 53.11
N PHE A 2 11.33 -14.02 52.77
CA PHE A 2 10.47 -13.74 51.62
C PHE A 2 11.35 -13.71 50.36
N VAL A 3 11.09 -14.62 49.42
CA VAL A 3 11.73 -14.61 48.10
C VAL A 3 10.88 -13.72 47.20
N ALA A 4 11.44 -12.58 46.78
CA ALA A 4 10.85 -11.73 45.76
C ALA A 4 11.12 -12.35 44.38
N ALA A 5 10.06 -12.67 43.64
CA ALA A 5 10.15 -13.05 42.23
C ALA A 5 10.04 -11.78 41.38
N LEU A 6 11.13 -11.41 40.70
CA LEU A 6 11.18 -10.36 39.69
C LEU A 6 10.44 -10.85 38.43
N LEU A 7 9.28 -10.26 38.14
CA LEU A 7 8.62 -10.41 36.85
C LEU A 7 9.36 -9.54 35.83
N PHE A 8 10.07 -10.17 34.90
CA PHE A 8 10.53 -9.53 33.67
C PHE A 8 9.29 -9.26 32.79
N ALA A 9 8.80 -8.02 32.82
CA ALA A 9 7.83 -7.55 31.84
C ALA A 9 8.60 -7.18 30.56
N CYS A 10 8.54 -8.05 29.55
CA CYS A 10 8.91 -7.67 28.18
C CYS A 10 7.90 -6.64 27.67
N THR A 11 8.20 -5.36 27.80
CA THR A 11 7.40 -4.28 27.21
C THR A 11 7.74 -4.14 25.74
N GLY A 12 7.23 -5.04 24.91
CA GLY A 12 7.09 -4.78 23.48
C GLY A 12 5.97 -3.77 23.28
N GLY A 13 6.30 -2.47 23.36
CA GLY A 13 5.34 -1.41 23.06
C GLY A 13 4.81 -1.55 21.63
N PRO A 14 3.60 -1.05 21.33
CA PRO A 14 3.08 -1.06 19.97
C PRO A 14 4.08 -0.32 19.06
N THR A 15 4.56 -1.02 18.02
CA THR A 15 5.46 -0.44 17.02
C THR A 15 4.69 0.66 16.28
N GLU A 16 4.98 1.92 16.60
CA GLU A 16 4.32 3.07 15.99
C GLU A 16 4.74 3.19 14.52
N LYS A 17 3.74 3.27 13.63
CA LYS A 17 3.96 3.51 12.19
C LYS A 17 4.00 5.03 11.94
N THR A 18 5.06 5.51 11.31
CA THR A 18 5.19 6.89 10.85
C THR A 18 4.79 7.01 9.38
N THR A 19 3.96 8.00 9.05
CA THR A 19 3.61 8.30 7.65
C THR A 19 4.79 8.96 6.93
N LEU A 20 5.21 8.34 5.82
CA LEU A 20 6.19 8.92 4.89
C LEU A 20 5.48 9.76 3.84
N LYS A 21 4.39 9.25 3.29
CA LYS A 21 3.59 9.91 2.25
C LYS A 21 2.14 9.46 2.33
N ARG A 22 1.21 10.39 2.09
CA ARG A 22 -0.23 10.14 2.00
C ARG A 22 -0.78 10.83 0.76
N PHE A 23 -1.66 10.15 0.06
CA PHE A 23 -2.33 10.59 -1.15
C PHE A 23 -3.84 10.36 -0.98
N PRO A 24 -4.60 11.39 -0.59
CA PRO A 24 -6.04 11.29 -0.34
C PRO A 24 -6.90 11.36 -1.62
N ILE A 25 -6.30 11.27 -2.82
CA ILE A 25 -6.99 11.26 -4.13
C ILE A 25 -8.11 12.31 -4.26
N ALA A 26 -7.74 13.59 -4.38
CA ALA A 26 -8.69 14.68 -4.66
C ALA A 26 -8.79 15.04 -6.16
N ASP A 27 -7.82 14.59 -6.96
CA ASP A 27 -7.67 14.85 -8.37
C ASP A 27 -6.83 13.73 -9.02
N LEU A 28 -6.54 13.86 -10.31
CA LEU A 28 -5.66 12.95 -11.05
C LEU A 28 -4.21 13.45 -11.10
N ASP A 29 -3.88 14.55 -10.41
CA ASP A 29 -2.54 15.10 -10.47
C ASP A 29 -1.58 14.12 -9.80
N ASN A 30 -0.46 13.84 -10.49
CA ASN A 30 0.57 12.89 -10.07
C ASN A 30 0.17 11.40 -10.13
N VAL A 31 -1.04 11.06 -10.60
CA VAL A 31 -1.39 9.67 -10.91
C VAL A 31 -0.68 9.28 -12.21
N LEU A 32 0.14 8.23 -12.16
CA LEU A 32 0.98 7.83 -13.29
C LEU A 32 0.14 7.33 -14.48
N ASP A 33 -0.86 6.47 -14.23
CA ASP A 33 -1.76 5.97 -15.28
C ASP A 33 -3.12 6.68 -15.28
N ALA A 34 -3.14 8.01 -15.37
CA ALA A 34 -4.39 8.78 -15.39
C ALA A 34 -5.34 8.41 -16.56
N THR A 35 -4.87 7.67 -17.57
CA THR A 35 -5.69 7.21 -18.71
C THR A 35 -6.49 5.95 -18.44
N VAL A 36 -6.14 5.16 -17.40
CA VAL A 36 -6.83 3.89 -17.08
C VAL A 36 -7.74 4.03 -15.85
N VAL A 37 -7.79 5.21 -15.25
CA VAL A 37 -8.65 5.56 -14.12
C VAL A 37 -9.46 6.81 -14.41
N THR A 38 -10.53 6.99 -13.65
CA THR A 38 -11.32 8.21 -13.60
C THR A 38 -11.47 8.65 -12.16
N LEU A 39 -11.62 9.95 -11.91
CA LEU A 39 -11.97 10.44 -10.57
C LEU A 39 -13.47 10.20 -10.33
N ASP A 40 -13.80 9.59 -9.19
CA ASP A 40 -15.15 9.44 -8.67
C ASP A 40 -15.28 10.29 -7.40
N GLU A 41 -15.89 11.47 -7.52
CA GLU A 41 -16.07 12.40 -6.39
C GLU A 41 -17.16 11.93 -5.40
N GLN A 42 -18.00 10.97 -5.79
CA GLN A 42 -19.16 10.54 -4.99
C GLN A 42 -18.85 9.30 -4.15
N ILE A 43 -18.09 8.36 -4.72
CA ILE A 43 -17.67 7.13 -4.03
C ILE A 43 -16.27 7.39 -3.49
N SER A 44 -16.16 7.67 -2.19
CA SER A 44 -14.88 7.92 -1.51
C SER A 44 -14.88 7.29 -0.12
N SER A 45 -13.70 6.91 0.36
CA SER A 45 -13.47 6.42 1.72
C SER A 45 -13.16 7.54 2.71
N ASP A 46 -12.68 8.70 2.23
CA ASP A 46 -12.21 9.82 3.05
C ASP A 46 -12.87 11.18 2.73
N ALA A 47 -13.83 11.18 1.81
CA ALA A 47 -14.59 12.33 1.32
C ALA A 47 -13.84 13.32 0.40
N ASN A 48 -12.66 12.95 -0.12
CA ASN A 48 -11.94 13.75 -1.12
C ASN A 48 -12.16 13.27 -2.57
N GLY A 49 -12.66 12.05 -2.75
CA GLY A 49 -12.80 11.38 -4.05
C GLY A 49 -12.17 9.99 -4.00
N SER A 50 -12.19 9.28 -5.13
CA SER A 50 -11.37 8.07 -5.30
C SER A 50 -11.05 7.84 -6.78
N LEU A 51 -10.04 7.02 -7.04
CA LEU A 51 -9.76 6.56 -8.39
C LEU A 51 -10.64 5.36 -8.70
N LYS A 52 -11.41 5.45 -9.77
CA LYS A 52 -12.21 4.37 -10.30
C LYS A 52 -11.57 3.79 -11.56
N ALA A 53 -11.27 2.49 -11.52
CA ALA A 53 -10.83 1.70 -12.67
C ALA A 53 -11.94 0.73 -13.08
N VAL A 54 -12.42 0.84 -14.32
CA VAL A 54 -13.30 -0.17 -14.94
C VAL A 54 -12.41 -1.02 -15.85
N VAL A 55 -12.20 -2.27 -15.47
CA VAL A 55 -11.24 -3.16 -16.13
C VAL A 55 -11.95 -4.29 -16.87
N ALA A 56 -11.51 -4.56 -18.10
CA ALA A 56 -12.03 -5.67 -18.92
C ALA A 56 -11.12 -6.90 -18.90
N GLU A 57 -9.85 -6.71 -18.56
CA GLU A 57 -8.83 -7.75 -18.48
C GLU A 57 -7.76 -7.38 -17.43
N SER A 58 -6.89 -8.35 -17.12
CA SER A 58 -5.84 -8.16 -16.13
C SER A 58 -4.95 -6.96 -16.46
N THR A 59 -4.77 -6.07 -15.50
CA THR A 59 -4.00 -4.84 -15.66
C THR A 59 -3.27 -4.46 -14.37
N VAL A 60 -2.30 -3.56 -14.51
CA VAL A 60 -1.66 -2.88 -13.39
C VAL A 60 -2.02 -1.40 -13.51
N VAL A 61 -2.55 -0.83 -12.45
CA VAL A 61 -2.76 0.61 -12.32
C VAL A 61 -1.55 1.18 -11.59
N HIS A 62 -0.69 1.89 -12.31
CA HIS A 62 0.44 2.61 -11.73
C HIS A 62 -0.08 3.90 -11.07
N LEU A 63 0.07 4.01 -9.75
CA LEU A 63 -0.50 5.13 -9.00
C LEU A 63 0.54 6.21 -8.80
N PHE A 64 1.56 5.94 -7.99
CA PHE A 64 2.50 6.94 -7.53
C PHE A 64 3.93 6.42 -7.50
N GLU A 65 4.86 7.35 -7.64
CA GLU A 65 6.28 7.14 -7.38
C GLU A 65 6.73 8.08 -6.25
N VAL A 66 7.45 7.53 -5.28
CA VAL A 66 8.02 8.26 -4.15
C VAL A 66 9.53 8.14 -4.21
N ALA A 67 10.19 9.24 -4.55
CA ALA A 67 11.64 9.34 -4.60
C ALA A 67 12.20 10.16 -3.42
N GLY A 68 13.52 10.07 -3.21
CA GLY A 68 14.21 10.88 -2.21
C GLY A 68 13.93 10.45 -0.77
N LEU A 69 13.54 9.19 -0.58
CA LEU A 69 13.43 8.59 0.74
C LEU A 69 14.83 8.34 1.32
N ASN A 70 14.95 8.46 2.64
CA ASN A 70 16.13 8.02 3.38
C ASN A 70 15.67 7.04 4.46
N VAL A 71 15.55 5.77 4.07
CA VAL A 71 14.94 4.71 4.88
C VAL A 71 15.76 3.42 4.76
N GLU A 72 16.29 2.95 5.88
CA GLU A 72 16.96 1.65 6.00
C GLU A 72 16.66 1.07 7.38
N ASN A 73 16.98 -0.22 7.59
CA ASN A 73 16.73 -0.91 8.86
C ASN A 73 15.29 -0.71 9.39
N THR A 74 14.32 -0.81 8.48
CA THR A 74 12.91 -0.48 8.72
C THR A 74 11.99 -1.41 7.94
N GLN A 75 10.76 -1.59 8.39
CA GLN A 75 9.67 -2.11 7.58
C GLN A 75 8.97 -0.93 6.91
N LEU A 76 8.84 -0.96 5.58
CA LEU A 76 7.88 -0.17 4.83
C LEU A 76 6.53 -0.89 4.80
N SER A 77 5.45 -0.13 4.85
CA SER A 77 4.08 -0.63 4.67
C SER A 77 3.38 0.24 3.65
N TYR A 78 2.99 -0.35 2.51
CA TYR A 78 2.09 0.27 1.55
C TYR A 78 0.66 -0.11 1.90
N ARG A 79 -0.18 0.89 2.19
CA ARG A 79 -1.58 0.76 2.56
C ARG A 79 -2.48 1.56 1.62
N ALA A 80 -3.68 1.04 1.36
CA ALA A 80 -4.74 1.78 0.67
C ALA A 80 -6.12 1.28 1.10
N MET A 81 -7.15 2.09 0.90
CA MET A 81 -8.55 1.67 0.92
C MET A 81 -8.93 1.19 -0.47
N LEU A 82 -9.44 -0.03 -0.57
CA LEU A 82 -9.89 -0.63 -1.82
C LEU A 82 -11.36 -1.03 -1.70
N ARG A 83 -12.10 -0.88 -2.79
CA ARG A 83 -13.47 -1.35 -2.95
C ARG A 83 -13.61 -1.99 -4.32
N THR A 84 -14.38 -3.07 -4.43
CA THR A 84 -14.61 -3.75 -5.72
C THR A 84 -16.09 -3.95 -5.98
N GLU A 85 -16.46 -3.98 -7.25
CA GLU A 85 -17.81 -4.32 -7.70
C GLU A 85 -17.70 -5.27 -8.89
N GLU A 86 -18.39 -6.42 -8.76
CA GLU A 86 -18.44 -7.48 -9.79
C GLU A 86 -17.05 -7.85 -10.33
N LEU A 87 -16.05 -7.91 -9.44
CA LEU A 87 -14.67 -8.23 -9.81
C LEU A 87 -14.48 -9.73 -10.01
N GLN A 88 -14.29 -10.11 -11.26
CA GLN A 88 -14.04 -11.47 -11.71
C GLN A 88 -12.54 -11.70 -11.79
N GLY A 89 -11.93 -11.87 -10.62
CA GLY A 89 -10.49 -12.03 -10.43
C GLY A 89 -10.07 -11.51 -9.06
N GLN A 90 -8.94 -10.83 -8.98
CA GLN A 90 -8.34 -10.37 -7.73
C GLN A 90 -7.81 -8.94 -7.85
N CYS A 91 -7.98 -8.15 -6.80
CA CYS A 91 -7.35 -6.85 -6.62
C CYS A 91 -6.31 -6.93 -5.49
N LEU A 92 -5.08 -6.49 -5.78
CA LEU A 92 -3.91 -6.61 -4.93
C LEU A 92 -3.13 -5.30 -4.91
N LEU A 93 -2.56 -4.94 -3.76
CA LEU A 93 -1.51 -3.94 -3.71
C LEU A 93 -0.19 -4.53 -4.17
N GLU A 94 0.59 -3.74 -4.89
CA GLU A 94 1.96 -4.04 -5.30
C GLU A 94 2.87 -2.83 -5.03
N MET A 95 3.98 -3.07 -4.35
CA MET A 95 5.00 -2.07 -4.08
C MET A 95 6.33 -2.51 -4.67
N TRP A 96 6.97 -1.67 -5.47
CA TRP A 96 8.33 -1.89 -5.98
C TRP A 96 9.31 -0.94 -5.31
N CYS A 97 10.45 -1.46 -4.87
CA CYS A 97 11.56 -0.70 -4.31
C CYS A 97 12.76 -0.83 -5.25
N HIS A 98 13.26 0.28 -5.79
CA HIS A 98 14.49 0.33 -6.57
C HIS A 98 15.69 0.65 -5.67
N PHE A 99 16.77 -0.12 -5.82
CA PHE A 99 18.01 0.06 -5.07
C PHE A 99 19.17 0.34 -6.04
N PRO A 100 19.89 1.47 -5.86
CA PRO A 100 21.04 1.80 -6.69
C PRO A 100 22.04 0.65 -6.83
N GLY A 101 22.30 0.22 -8.06
CA GLY A 101 23.26 -0.85 -8.37
C GLY A 101 22.81 -2.28 -8.01
N LYS A 102 21.61 -2.47 -7.43
CA LYS A 102 21.06 -3.79 -7.08
C LYS A 102 19.80 -4.15 -7.88
N GLY A 103 19.09 -3.16 -8.42
CA GLY A 103 17.87 -3.35 -9.22
C GLY A 103 16.58 -3.16 -8.42
N GLU A 104 15.47 -3.70 -8.93
CA GLU A 104 14.14 -3.55 -8.32
C GLU A 104 13.65 -4.86 -7.69
N TYR A 105 12.96 -4.72 -6.55
CA TYR A 105 12.33 -5.83 -5.83
C TYR A 105 10.91 -5.43 -5.46
N PHE A 106 10.00 -6.39 -5.35
CA PHE A 106 8.59 -6.09 -5.09
C PHE A 106 8.00 -6.86 -3.90
N SER A 107 6.92 -6.31 -3.36
CA SER A 107 6.01 -6.97 -2.43
C SER A 107 4.57 -6.85 -2.93
N ARG A 108 3.75 -7.87 -2.67
CA ARG A 108 2.33 -7.93 -3.06
C ARG A 108 1.45 -8.39 -1.91
N SER A 109 0.22 -7.89 -1.82
CA SER A 109 -0.76 -8.27 -0.79
C SER A 109 -1.43 -9.63 -1.05
N VAL A 110 -0.66 -10.65 -1.47
CA VAL A 110 -1.18 -11.97 -1.93
C VAL A 110 -1.92 -12.77 -0.87
N GLN A 111 -1.76 -12.42 0.42
CA GLN A 111 -2.45 -13.09 1.52
C GLN A 111 -3.88 -12.58 1.73
N SER A 112 -4.23 -11.44 1.15
CA SER A 112 -5.54 -10.80 1.31
C SER A 112 -6.02 -10.11 0.02
N PRO A 113 -6.11 -10.84 -1.12
CA PRO A 113 -6.71 -10.29 -2.33
C PRO A 113 -8.19 -9.97 -2.10
N LEU A 114 -8.67 -8.88 -2.69
CA LEU A 114 -10.11 -8.62 -2.80
C LEU A 114 -10.65 -9.24 -4.10
N SER A 115 -11.88 -9.74 -4.07
CA SER A 115 -12.57 -10.31 -5.23
C SER A 115 -14.09 -10.14 -5.09
N GLY A 116 -14.81 -10.26 -6.21
CA GLY A 116 -16.26 -10.04 -6.26
C GLY A 116 -16.65 -8.60 -5.91
N THR A 117 -17.73 -8.44 -5.16
CA THR A 117 -18.18 -7.13 -4.66
C THR A 117 -17.83 -7.00 -3.18
N THR A 118 -17.08 -5.96 -2.82
CA THR A 118 -16.71 -5.66 -1.44
C THR A 118 -17.09 -4.22 -1.10
N ASP A 119 -17.25 -3.93 0.18
CA ASP A 119 -17.19 -2.54 0.64
C ASP A 119 -15.73 -2.09 0.81
N TRP A 120 -15.53 -0.83 1.19
CA TRP A 120 -14.23 -0.27 1.51
C TRP A 120 -13.48 -1.13 2.52
N THR A 121 -12.34 -1.65 2.08
CA THR A 121 -11.47 -2.54 2.84
C THR A 121 -10.06 -2.00 2.82
N GLN A 122 -9.47 -1.84 4.01
CA GLN A 122 -8.07 -1.45 4.13
C GLN A 122 -7.16 -2.64 3.79
N VAL A 123 -6.32 -2.50 2.77
CA VAL A 123 -5.33 -3.50 2.36
C VAL A 123 -3.93 -2.96 2.61
N GLU A 124 -3.00 -3.82 3.01
CA GLU A 124 -1.61 -3.45 3.26
C GLU A 124 -0.65 -4.55 2.77
N THR A 125 0.52 -4.15 2.23
CA THR A 125 1.64 -5.05 1.96
C THR A 125 2.96 -4.52 2.54
N PRO A 126 3.72 -5.34 3.30
CA PRO A 126 4.98 -4.92 3.89
C PRO A 126 6.18 -5.15 2.96
N PHE A 127 7.24 -4.36 3.14
CA PHE A 127 8.56 -4.59 2.55
C PHE A 127 9.64 -4.32 3.60
N PHE A 128 10.51 -5.30 3.84
CA PHE A 128 11.49 -5.24 4.91
C PHE A 128 12.85 -4.78 4.35
N LEU A 129 13.40 -3.74 4.95
CA LEU A 129 14.69 -3.15 4.61
C LEU A 129 15.66 -3.39 5.76
N ARG A 130 16.75 -4.10 5.53
CA ARG A 130 17.85 -4.29 6.49
C ARG A 130 18.79 -3.09 6.47
N GLU A 131 19.78 -3.11 7.36
CA GLU A 131 20.89 -2.15 7.32
C GLU A 131 21.62 -2.22 5.96
N GLY A 132 21.87 -1.08 5.34
CA GLY A 132 22.45 -0.97 3.99
C GLY A 132 21.48 -1.22 2.83
N GLU A 133 20.19 -1.44 3.12
CA GLU A 133 19.12 -1.52 2.12
C GLU A 133 18.31 -0.22 2.15
N ASN A 134 18.70 0.74 1.32
CA ASN A 134 18.04 2.04 1.18
C ASN A 134 17.59 2.24 -0.26
N PRO A 135 16.27 2.13 -0.56
CA PRO A 135 15.76 2.35 -1.91
C PRO A 135 15.76 3.85 -2.24
N ASP A 136 16.12 4.21 -3.47
CA ASP A 136 16.05 5.60 -3.93
C ASP A 136 14.64 6.00 -4.40
N THR A 137 13.84 4.99 -4.77
CA THR A 137 12.53 5.11 -5.39
C THR A 137 11.61 3.97 -4.94
N VAL A 138 10.37 4.32 -4.61
CA VAL A 138 9.30 3.36 -4.28
C VAL A 138 8.10 3.63 -5.18
N LYS A 139 7.66 2.61 -5.94
CA LYS A 139 6.46 2.67 -6.80
C LYS A 139 5.31 1.96 -6.13
N LEU A 140 4.13 2.59 -6.14
CA LEU A 140 2.89 2.09 -5.54
C LEU A 140 1.90 1.79 -6.66
N ASN A 141 1.47 0.53 -6.76
CA ASN A 141 0.60 0.03 -7.83
C ASN A 141 -0.58 -0.76 -7.26
N VAL A 142 -1.65 -0.86 -8.04
CA VAL A 142 -2.73 -1.83 -7.83
C VAL A 142 -2.74 -2.82 -8.98
N VAL A 143 -2.63 -4.10 -8.69
CA VAL A 143 -2.76 -5.18 -9.68
C VAL A 143 -4.19 -5.67 -9.64
N VAL A 144 -4.87 -5.62 -10.79
CA VAL A 144 -6.21 -6.19 -10.95
C VAL A 144 -6.12 -7.34 -11.94
N THR A 145 -6.59 -8.51 -11.56
CA THR A 145 -6.71 -9.66 -12.47
C THR A 145 -8.14 -9.79 -12.93
N GLY A 146 -8.33 -10.12 -14.21
CA GLY A 146 -9.65 -10.28 -14.83
C GLY A 146 -10.42 -8.97 -15.00
N SER A 147 -11.74 -8.98 -14.78
CA SER A 147 -12.65 -7.90 -15.19
C SER A 147 -13.55 -7.43 -14.04
N GLY A 148 -13.92 -6.16 -14.00
CA GLY A 148 -14.84 -5.59 -13.00
C GLY A 148 -14.54 -4.13 -12.72
N THR A 149 -15.04 -3.62 -11.60
CA THR A 149 -14.73 -2.25 -11.14
C THR A 149 -13.96 -2.26 -9.84
N VAL A 150 -12.95 -1.40 -9.74
CA VAL A 150 -12.15 -1.18 -8.53
C VAL A 150 -12.12 0.31 -8.22
N TRP A 151 -12.34 0.67 -6.95
CA TRP A 151 -12.05 1.99 -6.42
C TRP A 151 -10.84 1.94 -5.49
N ILE A 152 -9.99 2.95 -5.58
CA ILE A 152 -8.73 3.07 -4.86
C ILE A 152 -8.68 4.43 -4.18
N ASP A 153 -8.44 4.44 -2.88
CA ASP A 153 -8.43 5.65 -2.06
C ASP A 153 -7.49 5.55 -0.86
N ASP A 154 -7.22 6.67 -0.19
CA ASP A 154 -6.36 6.82 1.00
C ASP A 154 -5.03 6.04 0.89
N VAL A 155 -4.28 6.32 -0.17
CA VAL A 155 -3.01 5.64 -0.48
C VAL A 155 -1.91 6.19 0.42
N ILE A 156 -1.29 5.32 1.21
CA ILE A 156 -0.32 5.72 2.24
C ILE A 156 0.92 4.82 2.19
N LEU A 157 2.09 5.45 2.20
CA LEU A 157 3.37 4.81 2.48
C LEU A 157 3.78 5.13 3.92
N LEU A 158 3.99 4.07 4.71
CA LEU A 158 4.34 4.13 6.12
C LEU A 158 5.72 3.49 6.35
N LYS A 159 6.37 3.86 7.46
CA LYS A 159 7.51 3.11 8.01
C LYS A 159 7.31 2.74 9.48
N SER A 160 7.91 1.64 9.89
CA SER A 160 8.03 1.22 11.29
C SER A 160 9.33 0.48 11.54
N PRO A 161 9.88 0.50 12.77
CA PRO A 161 11.02 -0.36 13.14
C PRO A 161 10.82 -1.82 12.72
N LEU A 162 11.92 -2.50 12.34
CA LEU A 162 11.92 -3.95 12.18
C LEU A 162 11.62 -4.60 13.54
N LYS A 163 10.83 -5.69 13.51
CA LYS A 163 10.52 -6.51 14.69
C LYS A 163 11.54 -7.61 14.89
#